data_AF-A0A0C1VI23-F1
#
_entry.id   AF-A0A0C1VI23-F1
#
_cell.length_a   1.000
_cell.length_b   1.000
_cell.length_c   1.000
_cell.angle_alpha   90.00
_cell.angle_beta   90.00
_cell.angle_gamma   90.00
#
_symmetry.space_group_name_H-M   'P 1'
#
loop_
_entity.id
_entity.type
_entity.pdbx_description
1 polymer ?
#
loop_
_entity_poly.entity_id
_entity_poly.type
_entity_poly.pdbx_seq_one_letter_code
_entity_poly.pdbx_strand_id
1 'polypeptide(L)'
;MVMKRLVATWGLSVAMMSTFAVASTSPRKVFECSVNQTMNFSISIKQGKGGLIFNKFIVNQSPVLLRIKPQDYRIKHYHRALVDEKSLEFSIGELVILVSEYFSEEFGEAEKILSVTLRELEQTLYFECEEGSMSNLALLFHESAK
;
A
#
# COMPACT_ATOMS: atom_id res chain seq x y z
N MET A 1 -7.73 12.22 -81.80
CA MET A 1 -7.99 13.22 -80.73
C MET A 1 -9.25 12.81 -79.98
N VAL A 2 -9.33 13.14 -78.68
CA VAL A 2 -10.43 12.93 -77.71
C VAL A 2 -10.29 11.73 -76.74
N MET A 3 -9.40 11.97 -75.77
CA MET A 3 -9.48 11.83 -74.31
C MET A 3 -10.34 10.70 -73.65
N LYS A 4 -9.65 9.74 -73.00
CA LYS A 4 -10.19 8.94 -71.89
C LYS A 4 -10.01 9.72 -70.58
N ARG A 5 -11.10 10.02 -69.87
CA ARG A 5 -11.04 10.64 -68.52
C ARG A 5 -10.86 9.53 -67.47
N LEU A 6 -9.73 9.52 -66.79
CA LEU A 6 -9.51 8.75 -65.56
C LEU A 6 -9.94 9.61 -64.39
N VAL A 7 -10.98 9.17 -63.67
CA VAL A 7 -11.40 9.77 -62.40
C VAL A 7 -10.61 9.06 -61.30
N ALA A 8 -9.64 9.76 -60.71
CA ALA A 8 -8.92 9.31 -59.54
C ALA A 8 -9.70 9.75 -58.28
N THR A 9 -10.38 8.83 -57.62
CA THR A 9 -10.97 9.08 -56.31
C THR A 9 -9.90 8.88 -55.23
N TRP A 10 -9.43 9.98 -54.64
CA TRP A 10 -8.62 9.96 -53.42
C TRP A 10 -9.49 9.51 -52.24
N GLY A 11 -9.23 8.30 -51.73
CA GLY A 11 -9.77 7.84 -50.46
C GLY A 11 -8.83 8.23 -49.31
N LEU A 12 -9.17 9.27 -48.55
CA LEU A 12 -8.52 9.54 -47.27
C LEU A 12 -9.03 8.52 -46.24
N SER A 13 -8.21 7.52 -45.93
CA SER A 13 -8.44 6.64 -44.79
C SER A 13 -7.92 7.31 -43.52
N VAL A 14 -8.82 7.85 -42.72
CA VAL A 14 -8.49 8.41 -41.39
C VAL A 14 -8.48 7.25 -40.40
N ALA A 15 -7.29 6.73 -40.08
CA ALA A 15 -7.13 5.78 -38.99
C ALA A 15 -7.25 6.51 -37.65
N MET A 16 -8.38 6.37 -36.96
CA MET A 16 -8.50 6.79 -35.56
C MET A 16 -7.65 5.87 -34.69
N MET A 17 -6.43 6.31 -34.37
CA MET A 17 -5.62 5.71 -33.31
C MET A 17 -6.25 6.09 -31.97
N SER A 18 -6.98 5.17 -31.35
CA SER A 18 -7.47 5.33 -29.98
C SER A 18 -6.27 5.34 -29.03
N THR A 19 -5.93 6.50 -28.50
CA THR A 19 -4.95 6.62 -27.42
C THR A 19 -5.64 6.24 -26.11
N PHE A 20 -5.48 4.99 -25.69
CA PHE A 20 -5.79 4.63 -24.30
C PHE A 20 -4.80 5.37 -23.40
N ALA A 21 -5.25 6.44 -22.76
CA ALA A 21 -4.50 7.10 -21.70
C ALA A 21 -4.41 6.12 -20.52
N VAL A 22 -3.25 5.49 -20.36
CA VAL A 22 -2.94 4.72 -19.15
C VAL A 22 -2.77 5.73 -18.03
N ALA A 23 -3.81 5.90 -17.21
CA ALA A 23 -3.73 6.74 -16.01
C ALA A 23 -2.64 6.17 -15.08
N SER A 24 -1.52 6.87 -14.94
CA SER A 24 -0.51 6.57 -13.93
C SER A 24 -1.00 7.08 -12.58
N THR A 25 -1.75 6.26 -11.85
CA THR A 25 -2.07 6.58 -10.46
C THR A 25 -0.79 6.54 -9.65
N SER A 26 -0.40 7.68 -9.05
CA SER A 26 0.70 7.74 -8.09
C SER A 26 0.50 6.69 -6.99
N PRO A 27 1.58 6.04 -6.49
CA PRO A 27 1.44 5.04 -5.43
C PRO A 27 0.70 5.60 -4.22
N ARG A 28 -0.44 4.99 -3.88
CA ARG A 28 -1.31 5.45 -2.78
C ARG A 28 -0.67 5.07 -1.45
N LYS A 29 -0.60 6.01 -0.49
CA LYS A 29 -0.12 5.71 0.86
C LYS A 29 -1.10 4.80 1.60
N VAL A 30 -0.61 3.68 2.11
CA VAL A 30 -1.39 2.67 2.85
C VAL A 30 -1.11 2.78 4.34
N PHE A 31 0.14 2.97 4.74
CA PHE A 31 0.53 3.08 6.14
C PHE A 31 1.81 3.90 6.24
N GLU A 32 1.90 4.83 7.18
CA GLU A 32 3.13 5.54 7.54
C GLU A 32 3.23 5.59 9.06
N CYS A 33 4.38 5.19 9.58
CA CYS A 33 4.65 5.11 11.01
C CYS A 33 6.07 5.59 11.27
N SER A 34 6.21 6.54 12.18
CA SER A 34 7.50 6.91 12.76
C SER A 34 7.55 6.40 14.19
N VAL A 35 8.71 5.88 14.58
CA VAL A 35 8.99 5.39 15.93
C VAL A 35 10.24 6.12 16.41
N ASN A 36 10.13 6.83 17.51
CA ASN A 36 11.21 7.63 18.13
C ASN A 36 11.58 7.11 19.53
N GLN A 37 11.23 5.84 19.79
CA GLN A 37 11.69 5.11 20.97
C GLN A 37 13.19 4.75 20.80
N THR A 38 13.72 3.82 21.60
CA THR A 38 15.15 3.45 21.63
C THR A 38 15.77 3.12 20.26
N MET A 39 14.97 2.76 19.26
CA MET A 39 15.37 2.67 17.85
C MET A 39 14.56 3.67 17.00
N ASN A 40 15.21 4.72 16.53
CA ASN A 40 14.61 5.70 15.62
C ASN A 40 14.47 5.11 14.22
N PHE A 41 13.26 4.69 13.87
CA PHE A 41 12.96 4.17 12.54
C PHE A 41 11.60 4.63 12.04
N SER A 42 11.44 4.63 10.72
CA SER A 42 10.16 4.85 10.07
C SER A 42 9.84 3.75 9.07
N ILE A 43 8.55 3.47 8.94
CA ILE A 43 7.99 2.53 7.97
C ILE A 43 6.98 3.27 7.11
N SER A 44 7.06 3.06 5.80
CA SER A 44 6.07 3.52 4.83
C SER A 44 5.67 2.35 3.94
N ILE A 45 4.38 2.13 3.82
CA ILE A 45 3.78 1.15 2.91
C ILE A 45 2.93 1.91 1.92
N LYS A 46 3.21 1.72 0.63
CA LYS A 46 2.48 2.33 -0.47
C LYS A 46 1.95 1.25 -1.38
N GLN A 47 0.77 1.45 -1.92
CA GLN A 47 0.21 0.61 -2.95
C GLN A 47 0.80 1.02 -4.30
N GLY A 48 1.47 0.09 -4.96
CA GLY A 48 2.02 0.28 -6.30
C GLY A 48 1.33 -0.62 -7.32
N LYS A 49 1.78 -0.55 -8.57
CA LYS A 49 1.33 -1.48 -9.61
C LYS A 49 1.66 -2.90 -9.15
N GLY A 50 0.67 -3.80 -9.06
CA GLY A 50 0.89 -5.22 -8.78
C GLY A 50 1.38 -5.57 -7.37
N GLY A 51 1.10 -4.75 -6.36
CA GLY A 51 1.37 -5.09 -4.95
C GLY A 51 1.65 -3.89 -4.06
N LEU A 52 2.25 -4.17 -2.90
CA LEU A 52 2.68 -3.15 -1.96
C LEU A 52 4.18 -2.86 -2.12
N ILE A 53 4.56 -1.63 -1.83
CA ILE A 53 5.94 -1.15 -1.76
C ILE A 53 6.18 -0.79 -0.31
N PHE A 54 7.02 -1.57 0.35
CA PHE A 54 7.46 -1.35 1.72
C PHE A 54 8.79 -0.62 1.72
N ASN A 55 8.88 0.42 2.55
CA ASN A 55 10.10 1.14 2.83
C ASN A 55 10.30 1.21 4.34
N LYS A 56 11.45 0.76 4.82
CA LYS A 56 11.91 0.97 6.20
C LYS A 56 13.16 1.81 6.19
N PHE A 57 13.16 2.87 6.98
CA PHE A 57 14.30 3.74 7.19
C PHE A 57 14.71 3.70 8.65
N ILE A 58 15.99 3.49 8.93
CA ILE A 58 16.59 3.64 10.26
C ILE A 58 17.66 4.72 10.12
N VAL A 59 17.74 5.63 11.08
CA VAL A 59 18.77 6.68 11.08
C VAL A 59 20.15 6.05 10.97
N ASN A 60 20.99 6.57 10.07
CA ASN A 60 22.35 6.09 9.78
C ASN A 60 22.44 4.69 9.17
N GLN A 61 21.34 4.09 8.70
CA GLN A 61 21.36 2.84 7.96
C GLN A 61 20.80 3.04 6.55
N SER A 62 21.18 2.16 5.63
CA SER A 62 20.58 2.14 4.30
C SER A 62 19.09 1.79 4.37
N PRO A 63 18.21 2.51 3.64
CA PRO A 63 16.80 2.19 3.62
C PRO A 63 16.57 0.81 3.01
N VAL A 64 15.63 0.06 3.58
CA VAL A 64 15.17 -1.22 3.03
C VAL A 64 13.94 -0.94 2.19
N LEU A 65 14.06 -1.16 0.87
CA LEU A 65 12.96 -1.03 -0.08
C LEU A 65 12.59 -2.42 -0.62
N LEU A 66 11.36 -2.85 -0.39
CA LEU A 66 10.87 -4.16 -0.85
C LEU A 66 9.53 -4.00 -1.57
N ARG A 67 9.35 -4.76 -2.64
CA ARG A 67 8.04 -4.93 -3.27
C ARG A 67 7.43 -6.25 -2.82
N ILE A 68 6.23 -6.18 -2.25
CA ILE A 68 5.51 -7.31 -1.68
C ILE A 68 4.34 -7.62 -2.62
N LYS A 69 4.29 -8.84 -3.14
CA LYS A 69 3.18 -9.24 -4.01
C LYS A 69 1.93 -9.53 -3.16
N PRO A 70 0.72 -9.48 -3.75
CA PRO A 70 -0.52 -9.82 -3.05
C PRO A 70 -0.50 -11.16 -2.30
N GLN A 71 0.15 -12.19 -2.85
CA GLN A 71 0.26 -13.49 -2.19
C GLN A 71 1.22 -13.54 -0.98
N ASP A 72 2.10 -12.55 -0.84
CA ASP A 72 3.17 -12.54 0.15
C ASP A 72 2.80 -11.73 1.40
N TYR A 73 1.58 -11.20 1.46
CA TYR A 73 1.04 -10.54 2.64
C TYR A 73 -0.33 -11.09 3.01
N ARG A 74 -0.70 -10.90 4.28
CA ARG A 74 -2.00 -11.26 4.83
C ARG A 74 -2.62 -10.04 5.47
N ILE A 75 -3.85 -9.77 5.11
CA ILE A 75 -4.65 -8.74 5.76
C ILE A 75 -5.55 -9.46 6.77
N LYS A 76 -5.60 -8.95 8.01
CA LYS A 76 -6.45 -9.49 9.07
C LYS A 76 -7.35 -8.39 9.59
N HIS A 77 -8.60 -8.72 9.85
CA HIS A 77 -9.59 -7.84 10.46
C HIS A 77 -10.17 -8.53 11.68
N TYR A 78 -10.01 -7.90 12.83
CA TYR A 78 -10.68 -8.28 14.05
C TYR A 78 -11.72 -7.21 14.37
N HIS A 79 -12.93 -7.66 14.69
CA HIS A 79 -14.03 -6.77 15.03
C HIS A 79 -14.85 -7.39 16.17
N ARG A 80 -15.13 -6.59 17.19
CA ARG A 80 -16.12 -6.89 18.23
C ARG A 80 -16.80 -5.59 18.67
N ALA A 81 -17.74 -5.69 19.61
CA ALA A 81 -18.37 -4.50 20.18
C ALA A 81 -17.31 -3.51 20.69
N LEU A 82 -17.40 -2.27 20.20
CA LEU A 82 -16.54 -1.12 20.51
C LEU A 82 -15.06 -1.27 20.15
N VAL A 83 -14.65 -2.37 19.51
CA VAL A 83 -13.24 -2.60 19.16
C VAL A 83 -13.09 -3.09 17.74
N ASP A 84 -12.19 -2.44 17.00
CA ASP A 84 -11.89 -2.77 15.62
C ASP A 84 -10.36 -2.73 15.41
N GLU A 85 -9.79 -3.81 14.87
CA GLU A 85 -8.38 -3.86 14.52
C GLU A 85 -8.20 -4.34 13.09
N LYS A 86 -7.50 -3.54 12.29
CA LYS A 86 -7.08 -3.90 10.94
C LYS A 86 -5.58 -4.05 10.92
N SER A 87 -5.09 -5.14 10.36
CA SER A 87 -3.66 -5.38 10.30
C SER A 87 -3.20 -5.98 8.99
N LEU A 88 -1.94 -5.73 8.67
CA LEU A 88 -1.24 -6.24 7.50
C LEU A 88 0.05 -6.91 7.97
N GLU A 89 0.20 -8.18 7.60
CA GLU A 89 1.32 -9.04 7.97
C GLU A 89 2.07 -9.50 6.73
N PHE A 90 3.39 -9.45 6.75
CA PHE A 90 4.26 -10.01 5.72
C PHE A 90 5.63 -10.36 6.31
N SER A 91 6.49 -11.02 5.54
CA SER A 91 7.81 -11.46 6.01
C SER A 91 8.93 -10.98 5.09
N ILE A 92 10.09 -10.70 5.69
CA ILE A 92 11.36 -10.40 5.00
C ILE A 92 12.41 -11.37 5.54
N GLY A 93 12.70 -12.44 4.80
CA GLY A 93 13.50 -13.54 5.34
C GLY A 93 12.78 -14.15 6.54
N GLU A 94 13.45 -14.16 7.70
CA GLU A 94 12.90 -14.67 8.96
C GLU A 94 12.13 -13.62 9.78
N LEU A 95 12.26 -12.33 9.43
CA LEU A 95 11.57 -11.25 10.13
C LEU A 95 10.11 -11.17 9.66
N VAL A 96 9.18 -11.38 10.58
CA VAL A 96 7.75 -11.11 10.36
C VAL A 96 7.46 -9.68 10.79
N ILE A 97 6.82 -8.93 9.90
CA ILE A 97 6.40 -7.55 10.13
C ILE A 97 4.87 -7.52 10.13
N LEU A 98 4.31 -7.00 11.21
CA LEU A 98 2.89 -6.76 11.38
C LEU A 98 2.68 -5.27 11.63
N VAL A 99 1.85 -4.63 10.82
CA VAL A 99 1.38 -3.26 11.08
C VAL A 99 -0.10 -3.31 11.42
N SER A 100 -0.50 -2.57 12.45
CA SER A 100 -1.88 -2.58 12.95
C SER A 100 -2.43 -1.16 13.09
N GLU A 101 -3.72 -1.04 12.80
CA GLU A 101 -4.58 0.07 13.19
C GLU A 101 -5.63 -0.48 14.14
N TYR A 102 -5.48 -0.13 15.42
CA TYR A 102 -6.39 -0.48 16.50
C TYR A 102 -7.28 0.72 16.83
N PHE A 103 -8.57 0.44 17.04
CA PHE A 103 -9.56 1.41 17.48
C PHE A 103 -10.40 0.80 18.60
N SER A 104 -10.62 1.57 19.67
CA SER A 104 -11.47 1.21 20.79
C SER A 104 -12.34 2.38 21.22
N GLU A 105 -13.60 2.12 21.58
CA GLU A 105 -14.49 3.06 22.28
C GLU A 105 -14.89 2.53 23.67
N GLU A 106 -14.11 1.59 24.19
CA GLU A 106 -14.37 1.02 25.50
C GLU A 106 -14.23 2.06 26.61
N PHE A 107 -14.96 1.86 27.71
CA PHE A 107 -14.94 2.76 28.87
C PHE A 107 -15.36 4.22 28.59
N GLY A 108 -15.95 4.49 27.43
CA GLY A 108 -16.46 5.82 27.07
C GLY A 108 -15.40 6.76 26.49
N GLU A 109 -14.21 6.24 26.17
CA GLU A 109 -13.12 7.00 25.55
C GLU A 109 -12.76 6.38 24.20
N ALA A 110 -12.62 7.22 23.17
CA ALA A 110 -12.19 6.78 21.85
C ALA A 110 -10.66 6.77 21.77
N GLU A 111 -10.08 5.60 21.57
CA GLU A 111 -8.66 5.38 21.42
C GLU A 111 -8.34 4.86 20.02
N LYS A 112 -7.30 5.43 19.40
CA LYS A 112 -6.76 4.95 18.13
C LYS A 112 -5.25 4.79 18.26
N ILE A 113 -4.76 3.57 18.06
CA ILE A 113 -3.34 3.25 18.11
C ILE A 113 -2.91 2.70 16.77
N LEU A 114 -1.84 3.28 16.23
CA LEU A 114 -1.10 2.70 15.12
C LEU A 114 0.16 2.04 15.67
N SER A 115 0.47 0.84 15.20
CA SER A 115 1.62 0.12 15.74
C SER A 115 2.33 -0.74 14.70
N VAL A 116 3.58 -1.06 15.03
CA VAL A 116 4.45 -1.97 14.29
C VAL A 116 4.93 -3.03 15.26
N THR A 117 4.70 -4.29 14.91
CA THR A 117 5.29 -5.43 15.58
C THR A 117 6.31 -6.10 14.66
N LEU A 118 7.52 -6.28 15.19
CA LEU A 118 8.60 -7.02 14.55
C LEU A 118 8.78 -8.34 15.31
N ARG A 119 8.70 -9.47 14.61
CA ARG A 119 8.92 -10.79 15.21
C ARG A 119 10.06 -11.51 14.50
N GLU A 120 11.08 -11.84 15.26
CA GLU A 120 12.17 -12.74 14.87
C GLU A 120 12.19 -13.92 15.87
N LEU A 121 12.77 -15.06 15.47
CA LEU A 121 12.72 -16.37 16.13
C LEU A 121 12.39 -16.39 17.64
N GLU A 122 13.08 -15.59 18.46
CA GLU A 122 12.89 -15.53 19.91
C GLU A 122 12.50 -14.14 20.46
N GLN A 123 12.34 -13.14 19.60
CA GLN A 123 12.09 -11.75 19.99
C GLN A 123 10.87 -11.17 19.28
N THR A 124 9.95 -10.64 20.08
CA THR A 124 8.85 -9.82 19.59
C THR A 124 9.02 -8.42 20.12
N LEU A 125 9.20 -7.46 19.22
CA LEU A 125 9.29 -6.04 19.53
C LEU A 125 8.02 -5.35 19.07
N TYR A 126 7.43 -4.56 19.96
CA TYR A 126 6.21 -3.80 19.71
C TYR A 126 6.53 -2.31 19.82
N PHE A 127 6.08 -1.54 18.85
CA PHE A 127 6.28 -0.10 18.80
C PHE A 127 4.97 0.58 18.45
N GLU A 128 4.59 1.57 19.25
CA GLU A 128 3.52 2.50 18.91
C GLU A 128 4.08 3.59 18.01
N CYS A 129 3.29 3.94 17.00
CA CYS A 129 3.65 4.98 16.06
C CYS A 129 3.38 6.36 16.68
N GLU A 130 4.26 7.30 16.39
CA GLU A 130 4.11 8.68 16.85
C GLU A 130 2.91 9.40 16.24
N GLU A 131 2.54 10.50 16.87
CA GLU A 131 1.57 11.45 16.34
C GLU A 131 1.96 11.93 14.92
N GLY A 132 0.97 12.07 14.04
CA GLY A 132 1.19 12.36 12.62
C GLY A 132 1.38 11.12 11.73
N SER A 133 1.47 9.92 12.32
CA SER A 133 1.39 8.65 11.59
C SER A 133 0.02 8.47 10.93
N MET A 134 -0.05 7.68 9.85
CA MET A 134 -1.30 7.46 9.11
C MET A 134 -1.52 5.99 8.79
N SER A 135 -2.80 5.60 8.74
CA SER A 135 -3.21 4.30 8.24
C SER A 135 -4.41 4.46 7.31
N ASN A 136 -4.35 3.72 6.21
CA ASN A 136 -5.45 3.44 5.30
C ASN A 136 -5.56 1.93 5.04
N LEU A 137 -5.25 1.09 6.04
CA LEU A 137 -5.29 -0.37 5.92
C LEU A 137 -6.67 -0.89 5.49
N ALA A 138 -7.74 -0.19 5.85
CA ALA A 138 -9.12 -0.45 5.41
C ALA A 138 -9.27 -0.58 3.88
N LEU A 139 -8.45 0.12 3.10
CA LEU A 139 -8.52 0.09 1.64
C LEU A 139 -8.14 -1.25 1.05
N LEU A 140 -7.27 -2.00 1.74
CA LEU A 140 -6.78 -3.27 1.24
C LEU A 140 -7.86 -4.35 1.26
N PHE A 141 -8.85 -4.25 2.14
CA PHE A 141 -9.96 -5.20 2.23
C PHE A 141 -10.91 -5.10 1.04
N HIS A 142 -11.19 -3.88 0.55
CA HIS A 142 -12.08 -3.66 -0.60
C HIS A 142 -11.51 -4.20 -1.92
N GLU A 143 -10.19 -4.34 -2.03
CA GLU A 143 -9.55 -4.88 -3.23
C GLU A 143 -9.40 -6.39 -3.22
N SER A 144 -9.29 -7.02 -2.05
CA SER A 144 -9.22 -8.49 -1.94
C SER A 144 -10.50 -9.22 -2.36
N ALA A 145 -11.60 -8.49 -2.55
CA ALA A 145 -12.91 -9.01 -2.94
C ALA A 145 -13.19 -9.00 -4.45
N LYS A 146 -12.19 -8.65 -5.28
CA LYS A 146 -12.26 -8.69 -6.76
C LYS A 146 -11.38 -9.78 -7.33
#